data_AF-A0AAW6GTG5-F1
#
_entry.id   AF-A0AAW6GTG5-F1
#
_cell.length_a   1.000
_cell.length_b   1.000
_cell.length_c   1.000
_cell.angle_alpha   90.00
_cell.angle_beta   90.00
_cell.angle_gamma   90.00
#
_symmetry.space_group_name_H-M   'P 1'
#
loop_
_entity.id
_entity.type
_entity.pdbx_description
1 polymer ?
#
loop_
_entity_poly.entity_id
_entity_poly.type
_entity_poly.pdbx_seq_one_letter_code
_entity_poly.pdbx_strand_id
1 'polypeptide(L)'
;MAHSETSNNGSIKKAETMVSNNEIKQCFVQEITPYYNLVKPKGTKPTMVYFIVRIKKEQVRISTRCKVYPNQWEKNKAKVSKLLPKLESDNNMILNNQIKIYNQRFDEYKYLVNCGQIEMNKDTLKHYIYKGQIMKEIKEALNIPQTLKKYIYNDISFTDATRENRIREVEKFESFLNGRVLNSYSELNTKLFREFQEWLIENVEGKNEDGTASPATLNKIVSNLLGSINKYLVANEIISKSQFIDIVVTPIKQTKNDNKIALTEDEIYLLHNYQCETEKDEQIRDLFLLECTTGQRFSDVNKVTNNIIHKDGRTYINLVQDKNKAPIQVDILFEMALEIVQKYDYKLPNISNKLLNERIKIIAQKAGIKGSEELFFDHIDKSKAYTITRERYECVCSHTGRNTFVTMLSLRGWHYHEIGRYTGHKKIETIQHYDKSKVGTKYRVMFEALQKERPELLLKLVTDKVNKETSKEPNNLSTNSLLNDNVKVKPEYYAINSITFDILLDTQFFASKINKAVELQSQVGHLKDGKLCSYDNEIASLISEIEKLSQSSTSDSDVAKQYVKQLSVWKLSDLHDCFRKMIIKCVEIGISRDAIMQFINKALEIGLLDNERFINIKEITTALLDKRNQD
;
A
#
# COMPACT_ATOMS: atom_id res chain seq x y z
N MET A 1 26.06 -58.33 -69.24
CA MET A 1 25.20 -59.10 -68.30
C MET A 1 26.10 -59.41 -67.10
N ALA A 2 26.17 -58.61 -66.03
CA ALA A 2 25.12 -58.26 -65.05
C ALA A 2 24.51 -59.55 -64.44
N HIS A 3 24.55 -59.86 -63.15
CA HIS A 3 24.62 -59.02 -61.95
C HIS A 3 25.34 -59.70 -60.77
N SER A 4 25.86 -58.83 -59.91
CA SER A 4 26.57 -59.01 -58.65
C SER A 4 25.74 -59.57 -57.50
N GLU A 5 26.31 -60.52 -56.76
CA GLU A 5 25.91 -60.89 -55.41
C GLU A 5 26.21 -59.75 -54.43
N THR A 6 25.19 -59.26 -53.73
CA THR A 6 25.38 -58.49 -52.50
C THR A 6 24.36 -58.92 -51.44
N SER A 7 24.91 -59.12 -50.25
CA SER A 7 24.31 -59.54 -48.99
C SER A 7 23.02 -58.80 -48.60
N ASN A 8 22.01 -59.54 -48.16
CA ASN A 8 20.84 -58.98 -47.47
C ASN A 8 20.66 -59.57 -46.05
N ASN A 9 21.73 -59.54 -45.25
CA ASN A 9 21.71 -59.88 -43.81
C ASN A 9 21.49 -58.64 -42.91
N GLY A 10 21.13 -57.48 -43.49
CA GLY A 10 20.95 -56.21 -42.78
C GLY A 10 19.55 -55.96 -42.21
N SER A 11 18.54 -56.75 -42.61
CA SER A 11 17.13 -56.45 -42.30
C SER A 11 16.57 -57.22 -41.10
N ILE A 12 17.20 -58.33 -40.69
CA ILE A 12 16.72 -59.12 -39.54
C ILE A 12 17.31 -58.60 -38.21
N LYS A 13 18.55 -58.08 -38.22
CA LYS A 13 19.17 -57.50 -37.02
C LYS A 13 18.63 -56.11 -36.62
N LYS A 14 17.94 -55.39 -37.52
CA LYS A 14 17.33 -54.08 -37.21
C LYS A 14 15.95 -54.17 -36.53
N ALA A 15 15.30 -55.34 -36.55
CA ALA A 15 14.06 -55.56 -35.83
C ALA A 15 14.27 -55.95 -34.36
N GLU A 16 15.45 -56.49 -34.00
CA GLU A 16 15.74 -56.95 -32.63
C GLU A 16 16.48 -55.90 -31.77
N THR A 17 16.97 -54.78 -32.34
CA THR A 17 17.65 -53.71 -31.58
C THR A 17 16.86 -52.38 -31.46
N MET A 18 15.53 -52.42 -31.60
CA MET A 18 14.62 -51.33 -31.18
C MET A 18 13.66 -51.75 -30.06
N VAL A 19 14.12 -52.60 -29.15
CA VAL A 19 13.48 -52.77 -27.83
C VAL A 19 14.37 -52.10 -26.78
N SER A 20 14.60 -50.80 -26.94
CA SER A 20 15.14 -49.97 -25.86
C SER A 20 13.99 -49.65 -24.92
N ASN A 21 13.91 -50.36 -23.78
CA ASN A 21 13.31 -49.96 -22.48
C ASN A 21 12.08 -49.03 -22.44
N ASN A 22 11.25 -48.98 -23.47
CA ASN A 22 9.89 -48.50 -23.36
C ASN A 22 9.08 -49.70 -22.90
N GLU A 23 8.88 -49.79 -21.57
CA GLU A 23 7.83 -50.63 -20.99
C GLU A 23 6.62 -50.57 -21.92
N ILE A 24 6.21 -51.72 -22.48
CA ILE A 24 4.96 -51.81 -23.24
C ILE A 24 3.84 -51.49 -22.23
N LYS A 25 3.47 -50.21 -22.13
CA LYS A 25 2.44 -49.73 -21.20
C LYS A 25 1.08 -49.97 -21.84
N GLN A 26 0.58 -51.20 -21.68
CA GLN A 26 -0.82 -51.48 -21.96
C GLN A 26 -1.70 -50.71 -20.98
N CYS A 27 -2.74 -50.06 -21.49
CA CYS A 27 -3.71 -49.33 -20.68
C CYS A 27 -5.12 -49.83 -21.00
N PHE A 28 -5.71 -50.55 -20.06
CA PHE A 28 -7.08 -51.04 -20.16
C PHE A 28 -8.05 -49.98 -19.63
N VAL A 29 -8.36 -48.97 -20.47
CA VAL A 29 -9.16 -47.79 -20.08
C VAL A 29 -10.53 -48.19 -19.52
N GLN A 30 -11.13 -49.28 -20.00
CA GLN A 30 -12.43 -49.76 -19.55
C GLN A 30 -12.41 -50.35 -18.13
N GLU A 31 -11.27 -50.88 -17.67
CA GLU A 31 -11.10 -51.43 -16.32
C GLU A 31 -10.90 -50.33 -15.26
N ILE A 32 -10.75 -49.07 -15.69
CA ILE A 32 -10.57 -47.95 -14.78
C ILE A 32 -11.94 -47.55 -14.23
N THR A 33 -12.10 -47.69 -12.91
CA THR A 33 -13.33 -47.31 -12.20
C THR A 33 -13.06 -46.18 -11.19
N PRO A 34 -13.95 -45.18 -11.08
CA PRO A 34 -13.84 -44.18 -10.04
C PRO A 34 -14.32 -44.71 -8.70
N TYR A 35 -13.79 -44.14 -7.61
CA TYR A 35 -14.31 -44.33 -6.26
C TYR A 35 -14.41 -42.99 -5.53
N TYR A 36 -15.18 -42.96 -4.43
CA TYR A 36 -15.50 -41.73 -3.73
C TYR A 36 -15.08 -41.78 -2.27
N ASN A 37 -14.21 -40.85 -1.85
CA ASN A 37 -13.72 -40.78 -0.47
C ASN A 37 -14.07 -39.46 0.22
N LEU A 38 -14.37 -39.55 1.52
CA LEU A 38 -14.50 -38.39 2.39
C LEU A 38 -13.13 -37.80 2.72
N VAL A 39 -13.04 -36.47 2.76
CA VAL A 39 -11.82 -35.77 3.23
C VAL A 39 -11.55 -36.04 4.71
N LYS A 40 -12.61 -36.03 5.54
CA LYS A 40 -12.53 -36.29 6.98
C LYS A 40 -13.55 -37.38 7.37
N PRO A 41 -13.24 -38.68 7.18
CA PRO A 41 -14.19 -39.76 7.39
C PRO A 41 -14.59 -39.99 8.86
N LYS A 42 -13.77 -39.54 9.82
CA LYS A 42 -14.01 -39.68 11.26
C LYS A 42 -14.54 -38.39 11.92
N GLY A 43 -14.95 -37.40 11.13
CA GLY A 43 -15.43 -36.12 11.63
C GLY A 43 -16.92 -36.12 11.99
N THR A 44 -17.34 -35.12 12.78
CA THR A 44 -18.75 -34.86 13.12
C THR A 44 -19.40 -33.76 12.28
N LYS A 45 -18.60 -33.00 11.52
CA LYS A 45 -19.05 -31.90 10.64
C LYS A 45 -19.10 -32.33 9.17
N PRO A 46 -19.89 -31.65 8.31
CA PRO A 46 -19.93 -31.96 6.88
C PRO A 46 -18.55 -31.85 6.23
N THR A 47 -18.17 -32.89 5.50
CA THR A 47 -16.88 -32.98 4.82
C THR A 47 -17.07 -33.12 3.32
N MET A 48 -16.11 -32.63 2.55
CA MET A 48 -16.09 -32.76 1.10
C MET A 48 -15.94 -34.24 0.69
N VAL A 49 -16.53 -34.60 -0.45
CA VAL A 49 -16.32 -35.89 -1.13
C VAL A 49 -15.39 -35.68 -2.33
N TYR A 50 -14.39 -36.54 -2.48
CA TYR A 50 -13.55 -36.60 -3.67
C TYR A 50 -14.01 -37.72 -4.61
N PHE A 51 -14.15 -37.40 -5.88
CA PHE A 51 -14.09 -38.36 -6.99
C PHE A 51 -12.62 -38.71 -7.24
N ILE A 52 -12.30 -40.00 -7.25
CA ILE A 52 -10.93 -40.46 -7.34
C ILE A 52 -10.80 -41.54 -8.40
N VAL A 53 -9.83 -41.35 -9.29
CA VAL A 53 -9.50 -42.31 -10.36
C VAL A 53 -7.99 -42.54 -10.34
N ARG A 54 -7.57 -43.78 -10.60
CA ARG A 54 -6.16 -44.12 -10.79
C ARG A 54 -5.86 -44.27 -12.29
N ILE A 55 -5.02 -43.40 -12.84
CA ILE A 55 -4.59 -43.44 -14.25
C ILE A 55 -3.06 -43.49 -14.28
N LYS A 56 -2.46 -44.31 -15.16
CA LYS A 56 -1.00 -44.39 -15.36
C LYS A 56 -0.18 -44.48 -14.04
N LYS A 57 -0.63 -45.29 -13.08
CA LYS A 57 -0.09 -45.46 -11.70
C LYS A 57 -0.26 -44.25 -10.76
N GLU A 58 -0.76 -43.11 -11.22
CA GLU A 58 -1.04 -41.91 -10.43
C GLU A 58 -2.51 -41.82 -9.97
N GLN A 59 -2.74 -41.25 -8.79
CA GLN A 59 -4.08 -41.02 -8.26
C GLN A 59 -4.53 -39.58 -8.56
N VAL A 60 -5.60 -39.44 -9.36
CA VAL A 60 -6.23 -38.14 -9.63
C VAL A 60 -7.40 -37.95 -8.68
N ARG A 61 -7.35 -36.88 -7.87
CA ARG A 61 -8.42 -36.49 -6.94
C ARG A 61 -9.14 -35.25 -7.47
N ILE A 62 -10.47 -35.34 -7.59
CA ILE A 62 -11.34 -34.29 -8.12
C ILE A 62 -12.43 -34.02 -7.09
N SER A 63 -12.58 -32.76 -6.67
CA SER A 63 -13.59 -32.38 -5.68
C SER A 63 -14.99 -32.46 -6.30
N THR A 64 -15.96 -33.10 -5.65
CA THR A 64 -17.36 -33.04 -6.09
C THR A 64 -17.98 -31.66 -5.83
N ARG A 65 -17.29 -30.79 -5.07
CA ARG A 65 -17.77 -29.49 -4.54
C ARG A 65 -18.98 -29.61 -3.61
N CYS A 66 -19.35 -30.84 -3.23
CA CYS A 66 -20.48 -31.15 -2.36
C CYS A 66 -19.97 -31.79 -1.06
N LYS A 67 -20.65 -31.51 0.05
CA LYS A 67 -20.31 -32.03 1.37
C LYS A 67 -21.40 -32.96 1.89
N VAL A 68 -21.01 -33.87 2.77
CA VAL A 68 -21.90 -34.78 3.49
C VAL A 68 -21.40 -34.99 4.90
N TYR A 69 -22.31 -35.25 5.84
CA TYR A 69 -21.90 -35.72 7.16
C TYR A 69 -21.32 -37.13 7.05
N PRO A 70 -20.18 -37.43 7.69
CA PRO A 70 -19.56 -38.75 7.57
C PRO A 70 -20.46 -39.93 7.97
N ASN A 71 -21.34 -39.75 8.97
CA ASN A 71 -22.32 -40.75 9.38
C ASN A 71 -23.50 -40.94 8.40
N GLN A 72 -23.64 -40.05 7.41
CA GLN A 72 -24.66 -40.13 6.36
C GLN A 72 -24.07 -40.62 5.02
N TRP A 73 -22.81 -41.07 5.00
CA TRP A 73 -22.14 -41.58 3.81
C TRP A 73 -22.14 -43.12 3.80
N GLU A 74 -22.89 -43.73 2.89
CA GLU A 74 -23.12 -45.17 2.80
C GLU A 74 -22.75 -45.67 1.38
N LYS A 75 -21.68 -46.46 1.26
CA LYS A 75 -21.28 -47.17 0.01
C LYS A 75 -21.27 -46.26 -1.24
N ASN A 76 -20.45 -45.21 -1.23
CA ASN A 76 -20.32 -44.23 -2.32
C ASN A 76 -21.59 -43.41 -2.62
N LYS A 77 -22.52 -43.33 -1.67
CA LYS A 77 -23.77 -42.56 -1.79
C LYS A 77 -24.08 -41.84 -0.48
N ALA A 78 -24.68 -40.66 -0.56
CA ALA A 78 -25.22 -39.96 0.59
C ALA A 78 -26.62 -40.48 0.94
N LYS A 79 -26.90 -40.68 2.23
CA LYS A 79 -28.18 -41.17 2.74
C LYS A 79 -29.29 -40.17 2.49
N VAL A 80 -30.36 -40.59 1.82
CA VAL A 80 -31.58 -39.81 1.62
C VAL A 80 -32.71 -40.58 2.27
N SER A 81 -33.37 -39.98 3.25
CA SER A 81 -34.43 -40.63 4.01
C SER A 81 -35.43 -39.61 4.53
N LYS A 82 -36.71 -40.00 4.62
CA LYS A 82 -37.76 -39.20 5.26
C LYS A 82 -37.53 -39.01 6.78
N LEU A 83 -36.63 -39.79 7.37
CA LEU A 83 -36.24 -39.71 8.77
C LEU A 83 -35.12 -38.67 9.03
N LEU A 84 -34.49 -38.13 7.98
CA LEU A 84 -33.51 -37.06 8.10
C LEU A 84 -34.18 -35.68 8.02
N PRO A 85 -33.59 -34.64 8.63
CA PRO A 85 -34.03 -33.27 8.42
C PRO A 85 -34.10 -32.96 6.92
N LYS A 86 -35.19 -32.31 6.49
CA LYS A 86 -35.47 -31.99 5.08
C LYS A 86 -34.25 -31.41 4.35
N LEU A 87 -33.63 -30.39 4.94
CA LEU A 87 -32.48 -29.68 4.35
C LEU A 87 -31.24 -30.59 4.23
N GLU A 88 -31.03 -31.51 5.16
CA GLU A 88 -29.93 -32.47 5.07
C GLU A 88 -30.19 -33.53 3.99
N SER A 89 -31.43 -34.01 3.91
CA SER A 89 -31.86 -34.92 2.85
C SER A 89 -31.73 -34.28 1.46
N ASP A 90 -32.06 -32.99 1.34
CA ASP A 90 -31.91 -32.22 0.09
C ASP A 90 -30.43 -32.02 -0.27
N ASN A 91 -29.57 -31.68 0.70
CA ASN A 91 -28.12 -31.59 0.49
C ASN A 91 -27.51 -32.93 0.03
N ASN A 92 -27.95 -34.03 0.64
CA ASN A 92 -27.51 -35.38 0.26
C ASN A 92 -27.99 -35.76 -1.14
N MET A 93 -29.19 -35.32 -1.53
CA MET A 93 -29.69 -35.47 -2.90
C MET A 93 -28.85 -34.70 -3.92
N ILE A 94 -28.42 -33.47 -3.62
CA ILE A 94 -27.52 -32.67 -4.47
C ILE A 94 -26.20 -33.42 -4.71
N LEU A 95 -25.57 -33.93 -3.65
CA LEU A 95 -24.34 -34.71 -3.77
C LEU A 95 -24.54 -35.99 -4.61
N ASN A 96 -25.65 -36.71 -4.41
CA ASN A 96 -25.96 -37.91 -5.20
C ASN A 96 -26.16 -37.59 -6.69
N ASN A 97 -26.83 -36.49 -7.01
CA ASN A 97 -26.98 -36.02 -8.38
C ASN A 97 -25.63 -35.66 -9.01
N GLN A 98 -24.76 -35.00 -8.24
CA GLN A 98 -23.41 -34.67 -8.70
C GLN A 98 -22.56 -35.92 -8.97
N ILE A 99 -22.64 -36.94 -8.12
CA ILE A 99 -21.99 -38.24 -8.32
C ILE A 99 -22.48 -38.89 -9.61
N LYS A 100 -23.79 -38.85 -9.88
CA LYS A 100 -24.37 -39.37 -11.12
C LYS A 100 -23.80 -38.66 -12.35
N ILE A 101 -23.73 -37.33 -12.33
CA ILE A 101 -23.15 -36.53 -13.41
C ILE A 101 -21.67 -36.88 -13.62
N TYR A 102 -20.90 -37.02 -12.54
CA TYR A 102 -19.46 -37.30 -12.64
C TYR A 102 -19.18 -38.69 -13.19
N ASN A 103 -19.98 -39.70 -12.79
CA ASN A 103 -19.88 -41.04 -13.36
C ASN A 103 -20.22 -41.03 -14.86
N GLN A 104 -21.32 -40.39 -15.24
CA GLN A 104 -21.70 -40.27 -16.66
C GLN A 104 -20.58 -39.61 -17.49
N ARG A 105 -20.05 -38.48 -17.02
CA ARG A 105 -18.95 -37.79 -17.69
C ARG A 105 -17.68 -38.62 -17.75
N PHE A 106 -17.42 -39.45 -16.74
CA PHE A 106 -16.28 -40.34 -16.75
C PHE A 106 -16.43 -41.45 -17.78
N ASP A 107 -17.63 -42.01 -17.95
CA ASP A 107 -17.92 -42.99 -18.98
C ASP A 107 -17.79 -42.38 -20.39
N GLU A 108 -18.31 -41.16 -20.58
CA GLU A 108 -18.11 -40.37 -21.80
C GLU A 108 -16.62 -40.11 -22.06
N TYR A 109 -15.86 -39.72 -21.03
CA TYR A 109 -14.41 -39.51 -21.13
C TYR A 109 -13.67 -40.79 -21.54
N LYS A 110 -13.98 -41.94 -20.94
CA LYS A 110 -13.40 -43.23 -21.34
C LYS A 110 -13.70 -43.56 -22.79
N TYR A 111 -14.93 -43.29 -23.25
CA TYR A 111 -15.29 -43.47 -24.66
C TYR A 111 -14.43 -42.59 -25.58
N LEU A 112 -14.27 -41.31 -25.25
CA LEU A 112 -13.45 -40.36 -26.01
C LEU A 112 -11.97 -40.76 -26.07
N VAL A 113 -11.42 -41.30 -24.98
CA VAL A 113 -10.06 -41.85 -24.94
C VAL A 113 -9.96 -43.08 -25.84
N ASN A 114 -10.92 -44.00 -25.77
CA ASN A 114 -10.89 -45.25 -26.54
C ASN A 114 -11.03 -45.03 -28.05
N CYS A 115 -11.82 -44.04 -28.47
CA CYS A 115 -11.91 -43.68 -29.89
C CYS A 115 -10.76 -42.77 -30.36
N GLY A 116 -9.77 -42.52 -29.51
CA GLY A 116 -8.57 -41.74 -29.85
C GLY A 116 -8.79 -40.23 -29.99
N GLN A 117 -9.94 -39.70 -29.54
CA GLN A 117 -10.25 -38.27 -29.66
C GLN A 117 -9.50 -37.41 -28.63
N ILE A 118 -9.13 -37.98 -27.49
CA ILE A 118 -8.39 -37.29 -26.43
C ILE A 118 -7.34 -38.21 -25.81
N GLU A 119 -6.20 -37.66 -25.37
CA GLU A 119 -5.23 -38.43 -24.58
C GLU A 119 -5.66 -38.49 -23.11
N MET A 120 -5.54 -39.66 -22.49
CA MET A 120 -5.79 -39.81 -21.07
C MET A 120 -4.64 -39.23 -20.23
N ASN A 121 -4.92 -38.10 -19.59
CA ASN A 121 -4.05 -37.46 -18.61
C ASN A 121 -4.86 -36.77 -17.52
N LYS A 122 -4.17 -36.30 -16.48
CA LYS A 122 -4.79 -35.71 -15.28
C LYS A 122 -5.59 -34.44 -15.58
N ASP A 123 -5.14 -33.62 -16.52
CA ASP A 123 -5.71 -32.30 -16.78
C ASP A 123 -6.94 -32.41 -17.70
N THR A 124 -6.86 -33.24 -18.76
CA THR A 124 -8.00 -33.55 -19.62
C THR A 124 -9.12 -34.21 -18.83
N LEU A 125 -8.79 -35.16 -17.95
CA LEU A 125 -9.76 -35.81 -17.06
C LEU A 125 -10.44 -34.80 -16.12
N LYS A 126 -9.66 -33.95 -15.43
CA LYS A 126 -10.23 -32.92 -14.54
C LYS A 126 -11.14 -31.96 -15.27
N HIS A 127 -10.71 -31.45 -16.42
CA HIS A 127 -11.49 -30.52 -17.22
C HIS A 127 -12.83 -31.14 -17.64
N TYR A 128 -12.77 -32.35 -18.21
CA TYR A 128 -13.97 -33.03 -18.71
C TYR A 128 -14.97 -33.36 -17.60
N ILE A 129 -14.50 -33.84 -16.44
CA ILE A 129 -15.38 -34.12 -15.29
C ILE A 129 -16.10 -32.85 -14.81
N TYR A 130 -15.45 -31.69 -14.80
CA TYR A 130 -16.10 -30.44 -14.39
C TYR A 130 -16.98 -29.79 -15.47
N LYS A 131 -16.58 -29.85 -16.74
CA LYS A 131 -17.20 -29.06 -17.83
C LYS A 131 -18.05 -29.88 -18.79
N GLY A 132 -17.85 -31.19 -18.89
CA GLY A 132 -18.54 -32.06 -19.85
C GLY A 132 -18.20 -31.75 -21.31
N GLN A 133 -17.04 -31.13 -21.57
CA GLN A 133 -16.60 -30.70 -22.89
C GLN A 133 -15.12 -31.04 -23.05
N ILE A 134 -14.70 -31.34 -24.28
CA ILE A 134 -13.29 -31.57 -24.61
C ILE A 134 -12.53 -30.25 -24.45
N MET A 135 -11.39 -30.32 -23.77
CA MET A 135 -10.45 -29.20 -23.72
C MET A 135 -9.99 -28.92 -25.14
N LYS A 136 -10.41 -27.80 -25.74
CA LYS A 136 -9.86 -27.37 -27.04
C LYS A 136 -8.35 -27.14 -26.82
N GLU A 137 -7.53 -28.04 -27.35
CA GLU A 137 -6.12 -27.70 -27.58
C GLU A 137 -6.14 -26.48 -28.50
N ILE A 138 -5.70 -25.33 -27.99
CA ILE A 138 -5.38 -24.21 -28.85
C ILE A 138 -4.11 -24.64 -29.60
N LYS A 139 -4.28 -25.31 -30.75
CA LYS A 139 -3.19 -25.69 -31.67
C LYS A 139 -2.72 -24.53 -32.54
N GLU A 140 -3.36 -23.37 -32.46
CA GLU A 140 -2.82 -22.13 -33.01
C GLU A 140 -1.72 -21.64 -32.06
N ALA A 141 -0.57 -21.23 -32.62
CA ALA A 141 0.47 -20.54 -31.87
C ALA A 141 -0.17 -19.52 -30.93
N LEU A 142 0.09 -19.66 -29.63
CA LEU A 142 -0.59 -18.86 -28.63
C LEU A 142 -0.06 -17.42 -28.76
N ASN A 143 -0.76 -16.55 -29.48
CA ASN A 143 -0.38 -15.15 -29.55
C ASN A 143 -0.78 -14.46 -28.24
N ILE A 144 0.02 -14.72 -27.19
CA ILE A 144 -0.20 -14.21 -25.84
C ILE A 144 -0.30 -12.69 -25.85
N PRO A 145 0.61 -11.94 -26.52
CA PRO A 145 0.50 -10.48 -26.57
C PRO A 145 -0.83 -9.99 -27.17
N GLN A 146 -1.24 -10.48 -28.34
CA GLN A 146 -2.49 -10.07 -28.96
C GLN A 146 -3.71 -10.46 -28.11
N THR A 147 -3.68 -11.65 -27.51
CA THR A 147 -4.74 -12.14 -26.62
C THR A 147 -4.88 -11.24 -25.39
N LEU A 148 -3.76 -10.88 -24.75
CA LEU A 148 -3.74 -9.98 -23.60
C LEU A 148 -4.21 -8.58 -23.96
N LYS A 149 -3.77 -8.03 -25.11
CA LYS A 149 -4.23 -6.72 -25.60
C LYS A 149 -5.75 -6.68 -25.74
N LYS A 150 -6.34 -7.69 -26.40
CA LYS A 150 -7.80 -7.82 -26.56
C LYS A 150 -8.51 -7.97 -25.21
N TYR A 151 -7.94 -8.75 -24.29
CA TYR A 151 -8.50 -8.91 -22.96
C TYR A 151 -8.51 -7.59 -22.17
N ILE A 152 -7.38 -6.89 -22.14
CA ILE A 152 -7.21 -5.61 -21.43
C ILE A 152 -8.12 -4.52 -22.01
N TYR A 153 -8.22 -4.45 -23.34
CA TYR A 153 -9.06 -3.47 -24.02
C TYR A 153 -10.53 -3.61 -23.63
N ASN A 154 -11.02 -4.85 -23.54
CA ASN A 154 -12.42 -5.14 -23.18
C ASN A 154 -12.69 -5.13 -21.66
N ASP A 155 -11.66 -4.92 -20.83
CA ASP A 155 -11.81 -4.90 -19.38
C ASP A 155 -12.35 -3.54 -18.91
N ILE A 156 -13.66 -3.48 -18.64
CA ILE A 156 -14.37 -2.28 -18.17
C ILE A 156 -14.00 -1.87 -16.74
N SER A 157 -13.24 -2.69 -16.00
CA SER A 157 -12.83 -2.34 -14.62
C SER A 157 -11.68 -1.32 -14.57
N PHE A 158 -11.01 -1.09 -15.70
CA PHE A 158 -9.92 -0.12 -15.83
C PHE A 158 -10.42 1.22 -16.41
N THR A 159 -9.77 2.30 -15.99
CA THR A 159 -9.89 3.59 -16.70
C THR A 159 -9.15 3.52 -18.03
N ASP A 160 -9.48 4.39 -18.99
CA ASP A 160 -8.83 4.44 -20.31
C ASP A 160 -7.30 4.57 -20.20
N ALA A 161 -6.84 5.54 -19.39
CA ALA A 161 -5.40 5.71 -19.13
C ALA A 161 -4.74 4.46 -18.52
N THR A 162 -5.47 3.69 -17.71
CA THR A 162 -4.94 2.44 -17.15
C THR A 162 -4.87 1.36 -18.23
N ARG A 163 -5.89 1.22 -19.09
CA ARG A 163 -5.88 0.27 -20.21
C ARG A 163 -4.73 0.56 -21.16
N GLU A 164 -4.56 1.81 -21.57
CA GLU A 164 -3.46 2.21 -22.45
C GLU A 164 -2.09 1.90 -21.85
N ASN A 165 -1.87 2.19 -20.57
CA ASN A 165 -0.63 1.84 -19.89
C ASN A 165 -0.36 0.34 -19.91
N ARG A 166 -1.39 -0.48 -19.64
CA ARG A 166 -1.28 -1.94 -19.65
C ARG A 166 -1.01 -2.49 -21.05
N ILE A 167 -1.62 -1.89 -22.08
CA ILE A 167 -1.37 -2.25 -23.48
C ILE A 167 0.09 -1.95 -23.86
N ARG A 168 0.62 -0.78 -23.49
CA ARG A 168 2.04 -0.43 -23.69
C ARG A 168 3.01 -1.39 -23.00
N GLU A 169 2.65 -1.93 -21.85
CA GLU A 169 3.45 -2.95 -21.16
C GLU A 169 3.44 -4.29 -21.90
N VAL A 170 2.30 -4.66 -22.50
CA VAL A 170 2.19 -5.84 -23.36
C VAL A 170 2.96 -5.65 -24.68
N GLU A 171 2.98 -4.45 -25.25
CA GLU A 171 3.80 -4.13 -26.43
C GLU A 171 5.29 -4.33 -26.16
N LYS A 172 5.79 -3.88 -24.99
CA LYS A 172 7.18 -4.15 -24.59
C LYS A 172 7.46 -5.65 -24.48
N PHE A 173 6.52 -6.42 -23.95
CA PHE A 173 6.65 -7.87 -23.87
C PHE A 173 6.63 -8.52 -25.26
N GLU A 174 5.82 -8.02 -26.18
CA GLU A 174 5.79 -8.46 -27.58
C GLU A 174 7.13 -8.18 -28.27
N SER A 175 7.70 -6.99 -28.09
CA SER A 175 9.03 -6.64 -28.59
C SER A 175 10.13 -7.55 -28.02
N PHE A 176 10.08 -7.85 -26.72
CA PHE A 176 10.99 -8.80 -26.09
C PHE A 176 10.92 -10.20 -26.72
N LEU A 177 9.71 -10.69 -26.98
CA LEU A 177 9.55 -12.00 -27.61
C LEU A 177 10.17 -12.02 -29.01
N ASN A 178 10.17 -10.89 -29.74
CA ASN A 178 10.83 -10.76 -31.04
C ASN A 178 10.52 -11.93 -32.00
N GLY A 179 9.25 -12.31 -32.11
CA GLY A 179 8.80 -13.44 -32.92
C GLY A 179 8.95 -14.83 -32.28
N ARG A 180 9.47 -14.94 -31.06
CA ARG A 180 9.46 -16.17 -30.24
C ARG A 180 8.02 -16.61 -30.01
N VAL A 181 7.68 -17.76 -30.59
CA VAL A 181 6.37 -18.39 -30.41
C VAL A 181 6.36 -19.15 -29.09
N LEU A 182 5.36 -18.87 -28.26
CA LEU A 182 5.06 -19.64 -27.05
C LEU A 182 3.97 -20.65 -27.39
N ASN A 183 4.26 -21.95 -27.23
CA ASN A 183 3.36 -23.04 -27.61
C ASN A 183 2.45 -23.45 -26.44
N SER A 184 2.81 -23.08 -25.21
CA SER A 184 2.03 -23.37 -24.02
C SER A 184 2.12 -22.26 -22.98
N TYR A 185 1.04 -22.09 -22.20
CA TYR A 185 1.03 -21.21 -21.03
C TYR A 185 2.04 -21.62 -19.95
N SER A 186 2.53 -22.87 -19.93
CA SER A 186 3.59 -23.32 -19.02
C SER A 186 4.95 -22.66 -19.30
N GLU A 187 5.14 -22.09 -20.49
CA GLU A 187 6.34 -21.34 -20.85
C GLU A 187 6.39 -19.95 -20.18
N LEU A 188 5.23 -19.46 -19.69
CA LEU A 188 5.15 -18.28 -18.82
C LEU A 188 5.64 -18.65 -17.41
N ASN A 189 6.96 -18.71 -17.25
CA ASN A 189 7.60 -19.13 -16.00
C ASN A 189 8.65 -18.12 -15.52
N THR A 190 9.19 -18.36 -14.33
CA THR A 190 10.18 -17.49 -13.69
C THR A 190 11.41 -17.21 -14.58
N LYS A 191 11.84 -18.16 -15.41
CA LYS A 191 12.98 -17.95 -16.31
C LYS A 191 12.65 -16.91 -17.39
N LEU A 192 11.52 -17.06 -18.07
CA LEU A 192 11.08 -16.13 -19.12
C LEU A 192 10.95 -14.70 -18.59
N PHE A 193 10.38 -14.52 -17.39
CA PHE A 193 10.23 -13.17 -16.83
C PHE A 193 11.52 -12.56 -16.30
N ARG A 194 12.54 -13.38 -15.97
CA ARG A 194 13.90 -12.88 -15.70
C ARG A 194 14.57 -12.40 -16.98
N GLU A 195 14.49 -13.19 -18.06
CA GLU A 195 14.95 -12.78 -19.39
C GLU A 195 14.25 -11.48 -19.84
N PHE A 196 12.95 -11.36 -19.60
CA PHE A 196 12.21 -10.12 -19.88
C PHE A 196 12.68 -8.95 -19.02
N GLN A 197 12.93 -9.17 -17.72
CA GLN A 197 13.44 -8.13 -16.82
C GLN A 197 14.82 -7.62 -17.28
N GLU A 198 15.73 -8.53 -17.68
CA GLU A 198 17.04 -8.20 -18.25
C GLU A 198 16.89 -7.42 -19.57
N TRP A 199 16.01 -7.88 -20.47
CA TRP A 199 15.73 -7.16 -21.71
C TRP A 199 15.20 -5.74 -21.47
N LEU A 200 14.32 -5.56 -20.47
CA LEU A 200 13.80 -4.23 -20.13
C LEU A 200 14.89 -3.28 -19.64
N ILE A 201 15.90 -3.79 -18.93
CA ILE A 201 17.05 -2.99 -18.46
C ILE A 201 17.84 -2.44 -19.65
N GLU A 202 18.03 -3.24 -20.68
CA GLU A 202 18.84 -2.89 -21.84
C GLU A 202 18.08 -2.07 -22.89
N ASN A 203 16.75 -2.24 -23.00
CA ASN A 203 15.98 -1.75 -24.15
C ASN A 203 14.90 -0.71 -23.81
N VAL A 204 14.66 -0.40 -22.53
CA VAL A 204 13.64 0.59 -22.14
C VAL A 204 14.28 1.90 -21.72
N GLU A 205 14.06 2.91 -22.56
CA GLU A 205 14.41 4.29 -22.27
C GLU A 205 13.55 4.87 -21.14
N GLY A 206 14.14 5.82 -20.41
CA GLY A 206 13.48 6.53 -19.33
C GLY A 206 13.98 7.96 -19.17
N LYS A 207 13.81 8.48 -17.95
CA LYS A 207 14.06 9.89 -17.63
C LYS A 207 15.33 10.10 -16.80
N ASN A 208 16.11 9.04 -16.57
CA ASN A 208 17.43 9.17 -15.98
C ASN A 208 18.36 9.89 -16.97
N GLU A 209 19.44 10.48 -16.48
CA GLU A 209 20.37 11.25 -17.32
C GLU A 209 21.13 10.39 -18.35
N ASP A 210 21.34 9.12 -18.03
CA ASP A 210 21.87 8.12 -18.97
C ASP A 210 20.83 7.62 -19.99
N GLY A 211 19.62 8.19 -19.98
CA GLY A 211 18.51 7.79 -20.84
C GLY A 211 17.79 6.52 -20.39
N THR A 212 18.18 5.91 -19.26
CA THR A 212 17.60 4.63 -18.80
C THR A 212 16.32 4.81 -17.98
N ALA A 213 15.53 3.73 -17.87
CA ALA A 213 14.36 3.68 -17.00
C ALA A 213 14.71 3.33 -15.54
N SER A 214 14.11 4.05 -14.60
CA SER A 214 14.33 3.77 -13.16
C SER A 214 13.94 2.33 -12.78
N PRO A 215 14.62 1.71 -11.79
CA PRO A 215 14.23 0.41 -11.24
C PRO A 215 12.76 0.31 -10.86
N ALA A 216 12.18 1.39 -10.31
CA ALA A 216 10.76 1.45 -9.95
C ALA A 216 9.85 1.31 -11.19
N THR A 217 10.20 1.95 -12.30
CA THR A 217 9.48 1.83 -13.57
C THR A 217 9.56 0.40 -14.11
N LEU A 218 10.76 -0.18 -14.14
CA LEU A 218 10.99 -1.54 -14.64
C LEU A 218 10.23 -2.59 -13.82
N ASN A 219 10.34 -2.52 -12.49
CA ASN A 219 9.57 -3.37 -11.57
C ASN A 219 8.06 -3.23 -11.78
N LYS A 220 7.59 -2.01 -12.07
CA LYS A 220 6.17 -1.75 -12.31
C LYS A 220 5.69 -2.40 -13.60
N ILE A 221 6.47 -2.34 -14.68
CA ILE A 221 6.16 -2.99 -15.97
C ILE A 221 6.01 -4.50 -15.76
N VAL A 222 7.00 -5.15 -15.12
CA VAL A 222 6.98 -6.60 -14.86
C VAL A 222 5.78 -6.98 -13.99
N SER A 223 5.57 -6.29 -12.87
CA SER A 223 4.47 -6.57 -11.95
C SER A 223 3.11 -6.39 -12.61
N ASN A 224 2.97 -5.35 -13.43
CA ASN A 224 1.71 -5.09 -14.10
C ASN A 224 1.42 -6.12 -15.20
N LEU A 225 2.41 -6.50 -15.99
CA LEU A 225 2.29 -7.55 -16.99
C LEU A 225 1.89 -8.89 -16.35
N LEU A 226 2.61 -9.30 -15.29
CA LEU A 226 2.26 -10.49 -14.51
C LEU A 226 0.83 -10.42 -13.99
N GLY A 227 0.41 -9.27 -13.47
CA GLY A 227 -0.95 -9.04 -13.02
C GLY A 227 -2.00 -9.22 -14.14
N SER A 228 -1.74 -8.69 -15.34
CA SER A 228 -2.61 -8.84 -16.50
C SER A 228 -2.71 -10.29 -16.96
N ILE A 229 -1.57 -10.99 -17.02
CA ILE A 229 -1.51 -12.42 -17.35
C ILE A 229 -2.28 -13.24 -16.33
N ASN A 230 -2.03 -13.05 -15.03
CA ASN A 230 -2.73 -13.76 -13.98
C ASN A 230 -4.24 -13.56 -14.08
N LYS A 231 -4.68 -12.31 -14.26
CA LYS A 231 -6.09 -11.97 -14.37
C LYS A 231 -6.73 -12.69 -15.56
N TYR A 232 -6.07 -12.69 -16.71
CA TYR A 232 -6.51 -13.41 -17.90
C TYR A 232 -6.58 -14.93 -17.69
N LEU A 233 -5.51 -15.56 -17.20
CA LEU A 233 -5.43 -17.01 -17.04
C LEU A 233 -6.43 -17.55 -16.02
N VAL A 234 -6.63 -16.82 -14.92
CA VAL A 234 -7.60 -17.19 -13.89
C VAL A 234 -9.02 -16.97 -14.37
N ALA A 235 -9.31 -15.84 -15.05
CA ALA A 235 -10.65 -15.55 -15.56
C ALA A 235 -11.12 -16.55 -16.63
N ASN A 236 -10.19 -17.09 -17.42
CA ASN A 236 -10.47 -18.10 -18.44
C ASN A 236 -10.28 -19.55 -17.93
N GLU A 237 -10.06 -19.74 -16.62
CA GLU A 237 -9.84 -21.04 -15.98
C GLU A 237 -8.70 -21.89 -16.60
N ILE A 238 -7.72 -21.24 -17.22
CA ILE A 238 -6.57 -21.88 -17.89
C ILE A 238 -5.57 -22.41 -16.86
N ILE A 239 -5.29 -21.60 -15.84
CA ILE A 239 -4.38 -21.95 -14.73
C ILE A 239 -5.10 -21.69 -13.40
N SER A 240 -4.90 -22.57 -12.42
CA SER A 240 -5.38 -22.33 -11.07
C SER A 240 -4.63 -21.18 -10.40
N LYS A 241 -5.30 -20.39 -9.56
CA LYS A 241 -4.66 -19.27 -8.84
C LYS A 241 -3.38 -19.68 -8.08
N SER A 242 -3.29 -20.94 -7.62
CA SER A 242 -2.11 -21.49 -6.95
C SER A 242 -0.91 -21.73 -7.88
N GLN A 243 -1.12 -22.14 -9.13
CA GLN A 243 -0.03 -22.43 -10.07
C GLN A 243 0.66 -21.17 -10.58
N PHE A 244 -0.01 -20.01 -10.56
CA PHE A 244 0.60 -18.73 -10.95
C PHE A 244 1.50 -18.15 -9.85
N ILE A 245 1.26 -18.50 -8.58
CA ILE A 245 2.04 -17.99 -7.43
C ILE A 245 3.51 -18.43 -7.50
N ASP A 246 3.82 -19.50 -8.23
CA ASP A 246 5.17 -20.05 -8.36
C ASP A 246 6.10 -19.22 -9.30
N ILE A 247 5.56 -18.22 -10.01
CA ILE A 247 6.36 -17.29 -10.83
C ILE A 247 6.96 -16.21 -9.92
N VAL A 248 8.25 -16.32 -9.61
CA VAL A 248 8.94 -15.43 -8.66
C VAL A 248 10.03 -14.62 -9.35
N VAL A 249 9.69 -13.40 -9.77
CA VAL A 249 10.67 -12.43 -10.27
C VAL A 249 11.12 -11.57 -9.11
N THR A 250 12.43 -11.57 -8.82
CA THR A 250 12.99 -10.71 -7.77
C THR A 250 12.96 -9.26 -8.28
N PRO A 251 12.33 -8.33 -7.54
CA PRO A 251 12.34 -6.92 -7.95
C PRO A 251 13.78 -6.37 -7.96
N ILE A 252 14.06 -5.52 -8.94
CA ILE A 252 15.31 -4.75 -8.98
C ILE A 252 15.35 -3.89 -7.71
N LYS A 253 16.47 -3.92 -6.99
CA LYS A 253 16.63 -3.12 -5.78
C LYS A 253 16.47 -1.64 -6.11
N GLN A 254 15.73 -0.94 -5.26
CA GLN A 254 15.52 0.50 -5.37
C GLN A 254 15.62 1.13 -3.99
N THR A 255 16.26 2.29 -3.92
CA THR A 255 16.20 3.14 -2.74
C THR A 255 14.93 3.99 -2.82
N LYS A 256 14.33 4.30 -1.65
CA LYS A 256 13.18 5.19 -1.60
C LYS A 256 13.67 6.62 -1.71
N ASN A 257 13.90 7.09 -2.93
CA ASN A 257 14.29 8.48 -3.18
C ASN A 257 13.08 9.35 -3.45
N ASP A 258 13.00 10.48 -2.77
CA ASP A 258 11.91 11.44 -2.89
C ASP A 258 12.42 12.74 -3.51
N ASN A 259 12.62 12.70 -4.83
CA ASN A 259 13.16 13.81 -5.62
C ASN A 259 12.15 14.94 -5.86
N LYS A 260 10.99 14.92 -5.18
CA LYS A 260 9.97 15.95 -5.35
C LYS A 260 10.19 17.06 -4.33
N ILE A 261 10.11 18.31 -4.79
CA ILE A 261 10.23 19.48 -3.93
C ILE A 261 8.85 20.04 -3.54
N ALA A 262 8.84 20.88 -2.51
CA ALA A 262 7.81 21.87 -2.20
C ALA A 262 8.40 23.28 -2.39
N LEU A 263 7.55 24.27 -2.65
CA LEU A 263 7.94 25.69 -2.63
C LEU A 263 7.75 26.27 -1.22
N THR A 264 8.55 27.27 -0.88
CA THR A 264 8.35 28.10 0.32
C THR A 264 7.37 29.24 0.01
N GLU A 265 6.83 29.88 1.05
CA GLU A 265 5.76 30.87 0.88
C GLU A 265 6.24 32.16 0.21
N ASP A 266 7.48 32.55 0.45
CA ASP A 266 8.15 33.62 -0.28
C ASP A 266 8.31 33.29 -1.78
N GLU A 267 8.62 32.05 -2.13
CA GLU A 267 8.66 31.60 -3.54
C GLU A 267 7.28 31.61 -4.20
N ILE A 268 6.22 31.30 -3.43
CA ILE A 268 4.84 31.43 -3.90
C ILE A 268 4.52 32.91 -4.19
N TYR A 269 4.97 33.84 -3.35
CA TYR A 269 4.83 35.28 -3.62
C TYR A 269 5.65 35.76 -4.81
N LEU A 270 6.87 35.23 -5.02
CA LEU A 270 7.65 35.52 -6.24
C LEU A 270 6.87 35.15 -7.50
N LEU A 271 6.29 33.95 -7.52
CA LEU A 271 5.43 33.53 -8.62
C LEU A 271 4.23 34.45 -8.75
N HIS A 272 3.44 34.64 -7.69
CA HIS A 272 2.22 35.45 -7.72
C HIS A 272 2.44 36.87 -8.25
N ASN A 273 3.55 37.51 -7.87
CA ASN A 273 3.85 38.90 -8.24
C ASN A 273 4.57 39.04 -9.59
N TYR A 274 5.05 37.94 -10.17
CA TYR A 274 5.75 37.96 -11.46
C TYR A 274 4.79 38.32 -12.60
N GLN A 275 5.09 39.37 -13.36
CA GLN A 275 4.31 39.77 -14.52
C GLN A 275 4.65 38.90 -15.73
N CYS A 276 3.73 38.01 -16.11
CA CYS A 276 3.92 37.11 -17.24
C CYS A 276 3.93 37.87 -18.58
N GLU A 277 4.78 37.44 -19.51
CA GLU A 277 4.89 38.03 -20.85
C GLU A 277 3.68 37.72 -21.74
N THR A 278 2.96 36.63 -21.43
CA THR A 278 1.79 36.18 -22.20
C THR A 278 0.64 35.83 -21.26
N GLU A 279 -0.59 36.06 -21.73
CA GLU A 279 -1.81 35.65 -21.00
C GLU A 279 -1.79 34.14 -20.71
N LYS A 280 -1.25 33.33 -21.63
CA LYS A 280 -1.18 31.87 -21.46
C LYS A 280 -0.25 31.47 -20.31
N ASP A 281 0.88 32.14 -20.15
CA ASP A 281 1.78 31.89 -19.02
C ASP A 281 1.16 32.39 -17.71
N GLU A 282 0.40 33.48 -17.75
CA GLU A 282 -0.36 33.97 -16.61
C GLU A 282 -1.39 32.93 -16.13
N GLN A 283 -2.17 32.37 -17.07
CA GLN A 283 -3.09 31.28 -16.80
C GLN A 283 -2.38 30.06 -16.20
N ILE A 284 -1.21 29.68 -16.73
CA ILE A 284 -0.41 28.55 -16.22
C ILE A 284 0.08 28.81 -14.80
N ARG A 285 0.63 30.00 -14.55
CA ARG A 285 1.08 30.45 -13.22
C ARG A 285 -0.07 30.39 -12.22
N ASP A 286 -1.21 30.95 -12.57
CA ASP A 286 -2.38 31.06 -11.68
C ASP A 286 -2.96 29.68 -11.35
N LEU A 287 -3.08 28.77 -12.34
CA LEU A 287 -3.49 27.39 -12.09
C LEU A 287 -2.51 26.63 -11.20
N PHE A 288 -1.19 26.86 -11.37
CA PHE A 288 -0.18 26.25 -10.51
C PHE A 288 -0.25 26.80 -9.07
N LEU A 289 -0.49 28.09 -8.89
CA LEU A 289 -0.70 28.70 -7.58
C LEU A 289 -1.96 28.18 -6.90
N LEU A 290 -3.03 27.90 -7.65
CA LEU A 290 -4.21 27.19 -7.13
C LEU A 290 -3.85 25.77 -6.65
N GLU A 291 -2.99 25.05 -7.36
CA GLU A 291 -2.51 23.74 -6.90
C GLU A 291 -1.76 23.87 -5.55
N CYS A 292 -0.93 24.91 -5.41
CA CYS A 292 -0.18 25.23 -4.20
C CYS A 292 -1.07 25.61 -3.00
N THR A 293 -2.23 26.22 -3.26
CA THR A 293 -3.09 26.84 -2.22
C THR A 293 -4.40 26.07 -1.98
N THR A 294 -4.72 25.06 -2.78
CA THR A 294 -5.93 24.22 -2.58
C THR A 294 -5.61 22.75 -2.38
N GLY A 295 -4.38 22.32 -2.71
CA GLY A 295 -3.96 20.93 -2.60
C GLY A 295 -4.66 19.99 -3.58
N GLN A 296 -5.39 20.49 -4.58
CA GLN A 296 -6.00 19.67 -5.64
C GLN A 296 -4.95 19.14 -6.62
N ARG A 297 -5.25 18.11 -7.42
CA ARG A 297 -4.35 17.72 -8.52
C ARG A 297 -4.59 18.67 -9.67
N PHE A 298 -3.59 18.98 -10.46
CA PHE A 298 -3.79 19.78 -11.68
C PHE A 298 -4.93 19.26 -12.59
N SER A 299 -5.05 17.95 -12.79
CA SER A 299 -6.15 17.35 -13.56
C SER A 299 -7.54 17.62 -12.98
N ASP A 300 -7.60 17.85 -11.67
CA ASP A 300 -8.81 18.13 -10.93
C ASP A 300 -9.05 19.64 -10.85
N VAL A 301 -8.00 20.48 -10.75
CA VAL A 301 -8.08 21.95 -10.82
C VAL A 301 -8.77 22.41 -12.10
N ASN A 302 -8.49 21.79 -13.25
CA ASN A 302 -9.21 22.06 -14.50
C ASN A 302 -10.73 21.76 -14.41
N LYS A 303 -11.13 20.85 -13.50
CA LYS A 303 -12.54 20.51 -13.22
C LYS A 303 -13.12 21.31 -12.05
N VAL A 304 -12.29 22.00 -11.26
CA VAL A 304 -12.71 22.76 -10.06
C VAL A 304 -13.67 23.89 -10.42
N THR A 305 -13.60 24.46 -11.62
CA THR A 305 -14.57 25.45 -12.15
C THR A 305 -16.04 25.10 -11.87
N ASN A 306 -16.43 23.84 -12.08
CA ASN A 306 -17.83 23.41 -11.89
C ASN A 306 -18.16 23.05 -10.44
N ASN A 307 -17.16 23.10 -9.57
CA ASN A 307 -17.22 22.61 -8.20
C ASN A 307 -17.00 23.72 -7.16
N ILE A 308 -16.75 24.96 -7.57
CA ILE A 308 -16.70 26.08 -6.65
C ILE A 308 -18.13 26.50 -6.29
N ILE A 309 -18.45 26.52 -4.99
CA ILE A 309 -19.76 26.91 -4.49
C ILE A 309 -19.59 28.07 -3.50
N HIS A 310 -20.42 29.09 -3.67
CA HIS A 310 -20.60 30.13 -2.67
C HIS A 310 -21.81 29.80 -1.80
N LYS A 311 -21.58 29.62 -0.51
CA LYS A 311 -22.65 29.39 0.46
C LYS A 311 -22.27 30.01 1.80
N ASP A 312 -23.23 30.61 2.49
CA ASP A 312 -23.04 31.11 3.86
C ASP A 312 -21.85 32.09 4.01
N GLY A 313 -21.61 32.94 2.99
CA GLY A 313 -20.49 33.90 2.97
C GLY A 313 -19.10 33.27 2.76
N ARG A 314 -19.03 31.98 2.44
CA ARG A 314 -17.78 31.23 2.23
C ARG A 314 -17.75 30.60 0.84
N THR A 315 -16.52 30.41 0.34
CA THR A 315 -16.26 29.75 -0.94
C THR A 315 -15.70 28.36 -0.68
N TYR A 316 -16.39 27.35 -1.21
CA TYR A 316 -16.04 25.95 -1.05
C TYR A 316 -15.63 25.35 -2.39
N ILE A 317 -14.80 24.31 -2.33
CA ILE A 317 -14.51 23.42 -3.46
C ILE A 317 -15.18 22.06 -3.17
N ASN A 318 -16.04 21.63 -4.10
CA ASN A 318 -16.62 20.29 -4.09
C ASN A 318 -15.69 19.28 -4.78
N LEU A 319 -15.16 18.35 -4.01
CA LEU A 319 -14.32 17.28 -4.53
C LEU A 319 -15.19 16.10 -4.94
N VAL A 320 -15.52 16.02 -6.23
CA VAL A 320 -16.12 14.82 -6.83
C VAL A 320 -14.98 13.87 -7.19
N GLN A 321 -14.71 12.89 -6.33
CA GLN A 321 -13.67 11.89 -6.57
C GLN A 321 -14.15 10.83 -7.57
N ASP A 322 -13.40 10.63 -8.66
CA ASP A 322 -13.70 9.63 -9.71
C ASP A 322 -13.84 8.18 -9.20
N LYS A 323 -13.54 7.88 -7.91
CA LYS A 323 -13.59 6.52 -7.34
C LYS A 323 -14.24 6.37 -5.94
N ASN A 324 -15.00 7.32 -5.41
CA ASN A 324 -15.85 7.10 -4.22
C ASN A 324 -17.05 8.05 -4.22
N LYS A 325 -18.27 7.51 -4.08
CA LYS A 325 -19.57 8.16 -4.34
C LYS A 325 -20.00 9.30 -3.40
N ALA A 326 -19.15 9.81 -2.52
CA ALA A 326 -19.51 10.92 -1.63
C ALA A 326 -18.68 12.16 -1.98
N PRO A 327 -19.28 13.25 -2.50
CA PRO A 327 -18.59 14.52 -2.69
C PRO A 327 -18.13 15.06 -1.33
N ILE A 328 -16.88 15.49 -1.23
CA ILE A 328 -16.35 16.14 -0.03
C ILE A 328 -16.30 17.64 -0.32
N GLN A 329 -16.95 18.43 0.53
CA GLN A 329 -16.89 19.88 0.47
C GLN A 329 -15.76 20.37 1.39
N VAL A 330 -14.85 21.19 0.86
CA VAL A 330 -13.75 21.79 1.62
C VAL A 330 -13.69 23.30 1.38
N ASP A 331 -13.37 24.06 2.43
CA ASP A 331 -13.19 25.51 2.33
C ASP A 331 -11.96 25.88 1.49
N ILE A 332 -11.97 27.06 0.88
CA ILE A 332 -10.72 27.67 0.39
C ILE A 332 -9.99 28.30 1.57
N LEU A 333 -8.80 27.78 1.90
CA LEU A 333 -8.05 28.18 3.09
C LEU A 333 -7.27 29.49 2.94
N PHE A 334 -6.68 29.72 1.78
CA PHE A 334 -5.75 30.84 1.54
C PHE A 334 -6.40 31.95 0.73
N GLU A 335 -6.16 33.21 1.11
CA GLU A 335 -6.72 34.38 0.41
C GLU A 335 -6.29 34.43 -1.06
N MET A 336 -5.04 34.09 -1.36
CA MET A 336 -4.50 34.04 -2.72
C MET A 336 -5.31 33.12 -3.65
N ALA A 337 -5.82 31.99 -3.13
CA ALA A 337 -6.67 31.11 -3.92
C ALA A 337 -8.00 31.78 -4.28
N LEU A 338 -8.60 32.55 -3.34
CA LEU A 338 -9.82 33.32 -3.59
C LEU A 338 -9.61 34.39 -4.65
N GLU A 339 -8.50 35.14 -4.56
CA GLU A 339 -8.15 36.18 -5.51
C GLU A 339 -8.05 35.62 -6.94
N ILE A 340 -7.38 34.48 -7.10
CA ILE A 340 -7.22 33.82 -8.40
C ILE A 340 -8.57 33.32 -8.94
N VAL A 341 -9.37 32.60 -8.15
CA VAL A 341 -10.66 32.10 -8.68
C VAL A 341 -11.62 33.25 -9.03
N GLN A 342 -11.58 34.35 -8.29
CA GLN A 342 -12.38 35.56 -8.56
C GLN A 342 -11.94 36.25 -9.86
N LYS A 343 -10.63 36.35 -10.09
CA LYS A 343 -10.06 36.91 -11.34
C LYS A 343 -10.64 36.22 -12.58
N TYR A 344 -10.90 34.92 -12.51
CA TYR A 344 -11.44 34.12 -13.61
C TYR A 344 -12.97 33.99 -13.60
N ASP A 345 -13.71 34.76 -12.80
CA ASP A 345 -15.16 34.59 -12.62
C ASP A 345 -15.54 33.13 -12.32
N TYR A 346 -14.70 32.47 -11.51
CA TYR A 346 -14.80 31.05 -11.15
C TYR A 346 -14.74 30.08 -12.35
N LYS A 347 -14.36 30.57 -13.54
CA LYS A 347 -14.20 29.82 -14.79
C LYS A 347 -12.74 29.67 -15.16
N LEU A 348 -12.09 28.67 -14.58
CA LEU A 348 -10.66 28.44 -14.77
C LEU A 348 -10.32 28.02 -16.22
N PRO A 349 -9.15 28.46 -16.73
CA PRO A 349 -8.69 28.11 -18.08
C PRO A 349 -8.38 26.62 -18.21
N ASN A 350 -8.61 26.06 -19.40
CA ASN A 350 -8.33 24.65 -19.68
C ASN A 350 -6.93 24.48 -20.28
N ILE A 351 -5.98 24.06 -19.45
CA ILE A 351 -4.58 23.85 -19.84
C ILE A 351 -4.20 22.37 -19.68
N SER A 352 -3.44 21.83 -20.64
CA SER A 352 -2.93 20.46 -20.52
C SER A 352 -1.80 20.36 -19.49
N ASN A 353 -1.74 19.25 -18.75
CA ASN A 353 -0.69 19.03 -17.75
C ASN A 353 0.71 18.99 -18.38
N LYS A 354 0.83 18.57 -19.64
CA LYS A 354 2.09 18.61 -20.39
C LYS A 354 2.57 20.05 -20.55
N LEU A 355 1.70 20.92 -21.06
CA LEU A 355 2.04 22.33 -21.28
C LEU A 355 2.36 23.06 -19.97
N LEU A 356 1.61 22.81 -18.89
CA LEU A 356 1.95 23.37 -17.58
C LEU A 356 3.36 22.98 -17.15
N ASN A 357 3.71 21.69 -17.20
CA ASN A 357 5.03 21.23 -16.74
C ASN A 357 6.19 21.77 -17.58
N GLU A 358 5.95 22.04 -18.87
CA GLU A 358 6.94 22.66 -19.76
C GLU A 358 7.14 24.14 -19.44
N ARG A 359 6.06 24.90 -19.23
CA ARG A 359 6.11 26.36 -19.03
C ARG A 359 6.39 26.78 -17.60
N ILE A 360 5.91 26.07 -16.59
CA ILE A 360 6.02 26.49 -15.18
C ILE A 360 7.47 26.62 -14.72
N LYS A 361 8.39 25.82 -15.28
CA LYS A 361 9.83 25.92 -14.99
C LYS A 361 10.42 27.23 -15.49
N ILE A 362 10.02 27.65 -16.69
CA ILE A 362 10.46 28.91 -17.29
C ILE A 362 9.88 30.08 -16.49
N ILE A 363 8.60 30.01 -16.12
CA ILE A 363 7.94 31.02 -15.28
C ILE A 363 8.62 31.12 -13.92
N ALA A 364 8.90 29.99 -13.26
CA ALA A 364 9.62 29.94 -11.99
C ALA A 364 11.02 30.57 -12.07
N GLN A 365 11.76 30.26 -13.14
CA GLN A 365 13.08 30.86 -13.39
C GLN A 365 12.97 32.39 -13.53
N LYS A 366 12.04 32.87 -14.35
CA LYS A 366 11.85 34.31 -14.61
C LYS A 366 11.28 35.06 -13.39
N ALA A 367 10.47 34.39 -12.56
CA ALA A 367 9.99 34.91 -11.29
C ALA A 367 11.09 35.03 -10.22
N GLY A 368 12.27 34.45 -10.48
CA GLY A 368 13.43 34.56 -9.60
C GLY A 368 13.52 33.45 -8.55
N ILE A 369 12.86 32.32 -8.74
CA ILE A 369 13.09 31.11 -7.93
C ILE A 369 14.50 30.60 -8.22
N LYS A 370 15.35 30.61 -7.19
CA LYS A 370 16.79 30.31 -7.26
C LYS A 370 17.17 29.26 -6.22
N GLY A 371 18.38 28.74 -6.36
CA GLY A 371 18.96 27.75 -5.45
C GLY A 371 19.04 26.38 -6.11
N SER A 372 19.64 25.43 -5.40
CA SER A 372 19.93 24.10 -5.92
C SER A 372 19.25 22.99 -5.12
N GLU A 373 18.94 21.91 -5.82
CA GLU A 373 18.26 20.73 -5.31
C GLU A 373 19.05 19.48 -5.65
N GLU A 374 19.40 18.69 -4.63
CA GLU A 374 20.03 17.40 -4.79
C GLU A 374 18.95 16.32 -5.01
N LEU A 375 19.01 15.66 -6.16
CA LEU A 375 18.10 14.62 -6.58
C LEU A 375 18.84 13.28 -6.59
N PHE A 376 18.26 12.26 -5.96
CA PHE A 376 18.88 10.95 -5.76
C PHE A 376 18.30 9.93 -6.74
N PHE A 377 19.15 9.26 -7.51
CA PHE A 377 18.74 8.29 -8.51
C PHE A 377 19.46 6.96 -8.29
N ASP A 378 18.75 5.86 -8.54
CA ASP A 378 19.35 4.53 -8.51
C ASP A 378 19.94 4.18 -9.88
N HIS A 379 21.18 3.67 -9.92
CA HIS A 379 21.67 2.96 -11.09
C HIS A 379 21.06 1.56 -11.18
N ILE A 380 20.74 1.14 -12.40
CA ILE A 380 20.25 -0.20 -12.70
C ILE A 380 21.38 -1.23 -12.50
N ASP A 381 22.59 -0.85 -12.92
CA ASP A 381 23.78 -1.67 -12.84
C ASP A 381 24.70 -1.11 -11.74
N LYS A 382 24.98 -1.93 -10.71
CA LYS A 382 25.88 -1.68 -9.56
C LYS A 382 25.34 -0.77 -8.45
N SER A 383 24.84 -1.39 -7.39
CA SER A 383 25.09 -1.13 -5.94
C SER A 383 25.14 0.30 -5.34
N LYS A 384 25.02 1.39 -6.10
CA LYS A 384 25.24 2.76 -5.66
C LYS A 384 24.20 3.67 -6.31
N ALA A 385 23.47 4.39 -5.47
CA ALA A 385 22.72 5.57 -5.88
C ALA A 385 23.71 6.68 -6.28
N TYR A 386 23.28 7.56 -7.17
CA TYR A 386 24.01 8.77 -7.54
C TYR A 386 23.14 10.00 -7.30
N THR A 387 23.80 11.14 -7.08
CA THR A 387 23.14 12.42 -6.81
C THR A 387 23.39 13.37 -7.97
N ILE A 388 22.33 14.00 -8.45
CA ILE A 388 22.39 15.09 -9.43
C ILE A 388 21.93 16.35 -8.73
N THR A 389 22.69 17.42 -8.90
CA THR A 389 22.28 18.76 -8.47
C THR A 389 21.59 19.46 -9.63
N ARG A 390 20.38 19.96 -9.40
CA ARG A 390 19.61 20.76 -10.37
C ARG A 390 19.26 22.12 -9.80
N GLU A 391 19.02 23.08 -10.68
CA GLU A 391 18.44 24.35 -10.26
C GLU A 391 17.02 24.11 -9.75
N ARG A 392 16.63 24.86 -8.72
CA ARG A 392 15.37 24.65 -8.01
C ARG A 392 14.15 24.85 -8.91
N TYR A 393 14.21 25.82 -9.84
CA TYR A 393 13.15 26.04 -10.83
C TYR A 393 12.98 24.85 -11.79
N GLU A 394 14.03 24.06 -12.07
CA GLU A 394 13.97 22.89 -12.96
C GLU A 394 13.21 21.72 -12.33
N CYS A 395 13.13 21.72 -11.00
CA CYS A 395 12.44 20.72 -10.20
C CYS A 395 10.94 21.01 -10.04
N VAL A 396 10.47 22.19 -10.47
CA VAL A 396 9.06 22.57 -10.40
C VAL A 396 8.24 21.81 -11.46
N CYS A 397 7.15 21.21 -11.00
CA CYS A 397 6.17 20.49 -11.82
C CYS A 397 4.80 20.54 -11.14
N SER A 398 3.71 20.07 -11.76
CA SER A 398 2.38 20.08 -11.12
C SER A 398 2.39 19.44 -9.72
N HIS A 399 3.05 18.28 -9.56
CA HIS A 399 3.14 17.63 -8.25
C HIS A 399 3.81 18.48 -7.15
N THR A 400 4.65 19.46 -7.53
CA THR A 400 5.22 20.43 -6.60
C THR A 400 4.11 21.21 -5.89
N GLY A 401 3.03 21.60 -6.59
CA GLY A 401 1.96 22.39 -5.99
C GLY A 401 1.27 21.68 -4.82
N ARG A 402 0.87 20.41 -5.02
CA ARG A 402 0.28 19.63 -3.92
C ARG A 402 1.26 19.39 -2.77
N ASN A 403 2.55 19.15 -3.05
CA ASN A 403 3.57 19.03 -2.01
C ASN A 403 3.66 20.33 -1.20
N THR A 404 3.67 21.49 -1.87
CA THR A 404 3.66 22.82 -1.24
C THR A 404 2.48 22.94 -0.30
N PHE A 405 1.25 22.69 -0.76
CA PHE A 405 0.05 22.76 0.08
C PHE A 405 0.15 21.92 1.36
N VAL A 406 0.52 20.64 1.21
CA VAL A 406 0.64 19.71 2.35
C VAL A 406 1.74 20.17 3.30
N THR A 407 2.90 20.56 2.77
CA THR A 407 4.05 21.00 3.56
C THR A 407 3.73 22.27 4.34
N MET A 408 3.09 23.26 3.71
CA MET A 408 2.68 24.52 4.33
C MET A 408 1.72 24.33 5.51
N LEU A 409 0.73 23.45 5.37
CA LEU A 409 -0.21 23.15 6.47
C LEU A 409 0.45 22.36 7.59
N SER A 410 1.31 21.39 7.24
CA SER A 410 2.06 20.59 8.22
C SER A 410 3.03 21.46 9.04
N LEU A 411 3.70 22.42 8.40
CA LEU A 411 4.54 23.43 9.06
C LEU A 411 3.74 24.33 10.02
N ARG A 412 2.48 24.63 9.69
CA ARG A 412 1.52 25.33 10.56
C ARG A 412 0.91 24.45 11.65
N GLY A 413 1.32 23.18 11.77
CA GLY A 413 0.86 22.27 12.82
C GLY A 413 -0.47 21.56 12.54
N TRP A 414 -0.99 21.61 11.31
CA TRP A 414 -2.24 20.91 10.97
C TRP A 414 -2.06 19.39 11.00
N HIS A 415 -3.06 18.66 11.47
CA HIS A 415 -2.99 17.21 11.51
C HIS A 415 -3.19 16.59 10.11
N TYR A 416 -2.49 15.49 9.81
CA TYR A 416 -2.62 14.83 8.52
C TYR A 416 -4.05 14.41 8.17
N HIS A 417 -4.86 14.06 9.16
CA HIS A 417 -6.27 13.75 8.92
C HIS A 417 -7.02 14.95 8.30
N GLU A 418 -6.75 16.17 8.78
CA GLU A 418 -7.37 17.40 8.28
C GLU A 418 -6.85 17.72 6.87
N ILE A 419 -5.53 17.68 6.67
CA ILE A 419 -4.89 17.88 5.36
C ILE A 419 -5.40 16.84 4.33
N GLY A 420 -5.69 15.62 4.80
CA GLY A 420 -6.26 14.53 4.00
C GLY A 420 -7.64 14.86 3.43
N ARG A 421 -8.46 15.62 4.16
CA ARG A 421 -9.78 16.07 3.67
C ARG A 421 -9.64 16.99 2.46
N TYR A 422 -8.71 17.95 2.51
CA TYR A 422 -8.44 18.87 1.41
C TYR A 422 -7.82 18.16 0.21
N THR A 423 -6.85 17.28 0.44
CA THR A 423 -6.15 16.59 -0.66
C THR A 423 -6.89 15.37 -1.21
N GLY A 424 -7.99 14.97 -0.56
CA GLY A 424 -8.81 13.82 -0.94
C GLY A 424 -8.20 12.46 -0.58
N HIS A 425 -7.27 12.38 0.37
CA HIS A 425 -6.61 11.14 0.76
C HIS A 425 -7.18 10.60 2.08
N LYS A 426 -7.57 9.31 2.07
CA LYS A 426 -8.06 8.61 3.28
C LYS A 426 -6.94 8.04 4.16
N LYS A 427 -5.79 7.73 3.55
CA LYS A 427 -4.66 7.08 4.23
C LYS A 427 -3.59 8.11 4.57
N ILE A 428 -3.21 8.17 5.85
CA ILE A 428 -2.22 9.13 6.36
C ILE A 428 -0.85 8.89 5.69
N GLU A 429 -0.47 7.63 5.47
CA GLU A 429 0.81 7.29 4.82
C GLU A 429 0.92 7.90 3.43
N THR A 430 -0.21 8.06 2.72
CA THR A 430 -0.22 8.71 1.41
C THR A 430 0.07 10.20 1.50
N ILE A 431 -0.39 10.85 2.57
CA ILE A 431 -0.18 12.30 2.81
C ILE A 431 1.27 12.56 3.24
N GLN A 432 1.83 11.68 4.08
CA GLN A 432 3.24 11.74 4.49
C GLN A 432 4.23 11.70 3.32
N HIS A 433 3.85 11.13 2.16
CA HIS A 433 4.67 11.16 0.95
C HIS A 433 4.71 12.53 0.26
N TYR A 434 3.72 13.40 0.51
CA TYR A 434 3.70 14.78 0.00
C TYR A 434 4.39 15.76 0.95
N ASP A 435 4.39 15.47 2.26
CA ASP A 435 4.90 16.35 3.31
C ASP A 435 6.44 16.40 3.38
N LYS A 436 7.00 17.61 3.21
CA LYS A 436 8.45 17.89 3.29
C LYS A 436 8.87 18.53 4.61
N SER A 437 7.95 18.74 5.55
CA SER A 437 8.14 19.51 6.78
C SER A 437 8.75 18.74 7.96
N LYS A 438 9.18 17.49 7.77
CA LYS A 438 9.69 16.64 8.86
C LYS A 438 10.81 17.36 9.65
N VAL A 439 10.91 17.05 10.94
CA VAL A 439 11.92 17.67 11.82
C VAL A 439 13.32 17.43 11.26
N GLY A 440 14.15 18.49 11.24
CA GLY A 440 15.50 18.47 10.68
C GLY A 440 15.57 18.61 9.15
N THR A 441 14.44 18.82 8.45
CA THR A 441 14.47 19.14 7.02
C THR A 441 14.71 20.64 6.79
N LYS A 442 15.31 20.96 5.65
CA LYS A 442 15.52 22.34 5.20
C LYS A 442 14.24 23.18 5.19
N TYR A 443 13.09 22.57 4.91
CA TYR A 443 11.80 23.25 4.82
C TYR A 443 11.34 23.83 6.17
N ARG A 444 11.61 23.13 7.27
CA ARG A 444 11.26 23.62 8.60
C ARG A 444 12.14 24.80 9.00
N VAL A 445 13.45 24.69 8.75
CA VAL A 445 14.41 25.78 8.99
C VAL A 445 14.06 27.02 8.18
N MET A 446 13.76 26.85 6.87
CA MET A 446 13.34 27.94 5.99
C MET A 446 12.06 28.61 6.48
N PHE A 447 11.08 27.83 6.95
CA PHE A 447 9.82 28.36 7.47
C PHE A 447 9.98 29.13 8.78
N GLU A 448 10.75 28.59 9.74
CA GLU A 448 11.04 29.27 11.01
C GLU A 448 11.81 30.59 10.79
N ALA A 449 12.77 30.59 9.85
CA ALA A 449 13.48 31.81 9.44
C ALA A 449 12.52 32.83 8.83
N LEU A 450 11.63 32.39 7.92
CA LEU A 450 10.63 33.25 7.30
C LEU A 450 9.67 33.86 8.33
N GLN A 451 9.19 33.06 9.29
CA GLN A 451 8.33 33.54 10.38
C GLN A 451 9.00 34.62 11.23
N LYS A 452 10.31 34.47 11.48
CA LYS A 452 11.07 35.40 12.31
C LYS A 452 11.47 36.68 11.57
N GLU A 453 11.95 36.53 10.35
CA GLU A 453 12.60 37.62 9.61
C GLU A 453 11.64 38.37 8.71
N ARG A 454 10.66 37.66 8.10
CA ARG A 454 9.75 38.21 7.08
C ARG A 454 8.33 37.64 7.20
N PRO A 455 7.65 37.79 8.35
CA PRO A 455 6.30 37.24 8.56
C PRO A 455 5.25 37.80 7.59
N GLU A 456 5.51 38.96 6.95
CA GLU A 456 4.64 39.55 5.93
C GLU A 456 4.53 38.71 4.66
N LEU A 457 5.49 37.80 4.43
CA LEU A 457 5.52 36.87 3.29
C LEU A 457 4.87 35.51 3.61
N LEU A 458 4.25 35.37 4.79
CA LEU A 458 3.40 34.22 5.07
C LEU A 458 2.05 34.40 4.39
N LEU A 459 1.61 33.38 3.66
CA LEU A 459 0.30 33.33 3.03
C LEU A 459 -0.80 33.42 4.11
N LYS A 460 -1.71 34.37 3.88
CA LYS A 460 -2.83 34.68 4.77
C LYS A 460 -3.93 33.63 4.65
N LEU A 461 -4.48 33.23 5.80
CA LEU A 461 -5.66 32.38 5.85
C LEU A 461 -6.92 33.23 5.81
N VAL A 462 -7.97 32.74 5.15
CA VAL A 462 -9.25 33.46 5.03
C VAL A 462 -9.88 33.77 6.40
N THR A 463 -9.63 32.93 7.40
CA THR A 463 -10.13 33.10 8.78
C THR A 463 -9.55 34.32 9.51
N ASP A 464 -8.42 34.88 9.06
CA ASP A 464 -7.74 35.99 9.73
C ASP A 464 -8.52 37.32 9.59
N LYS A 465 -9.43 37.43 8.62
CA LYS A 465 -10.31 38.60 8.41
C LYS A 465 -11.51 38.64 9.34
N VAL A 466 -12.07 37.48 9.72
CA VAL A 466 -13.29 37.40 10.54
C VAL A 466 -13.08 38.01 11.93
N ASN A 467 -11.86 37.91 12.48
CA ASN A 467 -11.53 38.49 13.79
C ASN A 467 -11.30 40.01 13.78
N LYS A 468 -11.15 40.65 12.61
CA LYS A 468 -10.92 42.10 12.49
C LYS A 468 -12.20 42.90 12.19
N GLU A 469 -13.26 42.26 11.71
CA GLU A 469 -14.51 42.96 11.35
C GLU A 469 -15.51 43.06 12.51
N THR A 470 -15.33 42.31 13.60
CA THR A 470 -16.19 42.36 14.81
C THR A 470 -15.83 43.47 15.82
N SER A 471 -14.79 44.28 15.58
CA SER A 471 -14.39 45.37 16.48
C SER A 471 -14.89 46.75 16.00
N LYS A 472 -16.22 46.93 15.97
CA LYS A 472 -16.86 48.25 15.93
C LYS A 472 -17.90 48.32 17.06
N GLU A 473 -17.49 48.80 18.23
CA GLU A 473 -18.42 49.20 19.29
C GLU A 473 -18.91 50.64 19.09
N PRO A 474 -20.18 50.94 19.39
CA PRO A 474 -20.65 52.29 19.68
C PRO A 474 -20.60 52.59 21.20
N ASN A 475 -20.31 53.85 21.49
CA ASN A 475 -20.08 54.45 22.82
C ASN A 475 -21.30 54.50 23.77
N ASN A 476 -20.98 54.40 25.07
CA ASN A 476 -21.40 55.21 26.24
C ASN A 476 -22.48 54.75 27.25
N LEU A 477 -22.07 54.93 28.54
CA LEU A 477 -22.78 55.14 29.81
C LEU A 477 -23.47 53.92 30.49
N SER A 478 -23.35 53.64 31.79
CA SER A 478 -22.83 54.42 32.93
C SER A 478 -22.66 53.54 34.19
N THR A 479 -21.91 54.10 35.14
CA THR A 479 -21.86 53.89 36.60
C THR A 479 -21.14 52.68 37.21
N ASN A 480 -19.93 52.99 37.66
CA ASN A 480 -19.20 52.42 38.80
C ASN A 480 -20.03 52.39 40.10
N SER A 481 -19.86 51.33 40.90
CA SER A 481 -19.63 51.46 42.34
C SER A 481 -18.98 50.21 42.96
N LEU A 482 -17.74 50.38 43.43
CA LEU A 482 -17.13 49.79 44.64
C LEU A 482 -16.93 48.24 44.65
N LEU A 483 -15.82 47.63 45.03
CA LEU A 483 -14.48 47.99 45.50
C LEU A 483 -13.68 46.67 45.46
N ASN A 484 -12.38 46.74 45.13
CA ASN A 484 -11.31 45.79 45.41
C ASN A 484 -11.66 44.32 45.72
N ASP A 485 -11.24 43.40 44.84
CA ASP A 485 -10.29 42.35 45.21
C ASP A 485 -9.64 41.71 43.98
N ASN A 486 -8.36 41.36 44.15
CA ASN A 486 -7.51 40.71 43.15
C ASN A 486 -8.10 39.38 42.66
N VAL A 487 -8.49 39.27 41.38
CA VAL A 487 -8.50 37.97 40.68
C VAL A 487 -8.06 38.15 39.22
N LYS A 488 -6.76 37.95 38.99
CA LYS A 488 -6.29 37.35 37.73
C LYS A 488 -6.84 35.93 37.67
N VAL A 489 -7.80 35.65 36.80
CA VAL A 489 -8.11 34.26 36.44
C VAL A 489 -6.98 33.79 35.53
N LYS A 490 -5.93 33.24 36.16
CA LYS A 490 -4.97 32.35 35.51
C LYS A 490 -5.70 31.06 35.11
N PRO A 491 -5.40 30.44 33.96
CA PRO A 491 -5.69 29.02 33.80
C PRO A 491 -4.86 28.26 34.85
N GLU A 492 -5.52 27.50 35.70
CA GLU A 492 -4.87 26.68 36.74
C GLU A 492 -3.98 25.61 36.09
N TYR A 493 -2.69 25.94 35.98
CA TYR A 493 -1.62 24.96 36.01
C TYR A 493 -1.45 24.50 37.46
N TYR A 494 -1.79 23.24 37.75
CA TYR A 494 -1.31 22.59 38.98
C TYR A 494 0.16 22.23 38.76
N ALA A 495 1.05 23.19 39.05
CA ALA A 495 2.45 22.93 39.31
C ALA A 495 2.60 22.57 40.79
N ILE A 496 2.98 21.33 41.08
CA ILE A 496 3.72 21.00 42.29
C ILE A 496 5.13 20.65 41.79
N ASN A 497 6.10 21.49 42.17
CA ASN A 497 7.53 21.41 41.86
C ASN A 497 7.92 21.47 40.38
N SER A 498 7.77 22.66 39.77
CA SER A 498 8.59 23.17 38.64
C SER A 498 8.94 22.22 37.49
N ILE A 499 8.05 21.29 37.13
CA ILE A 499 8.16 20.44 35.94
C ILE A 499 6.86 20.62 35.16
N THR A 500 6.95 21.21 33.96
CA THR A 500 5.82 21.31 33.03
C THR A 500 5.69 20.03 32.19
N PHE A 501 4.48 19.75 31.70
CA PHE A 501 4.13 18.54 30.95
C PHE A 501 5.02 18.32 29.70
N ASP A 502 5.50 19.38 29.07
CA ASP A 502 6.46 19.31 27.97
C ASP A 502 7.87 18.86 28.43
N ILE A 503 8.32 19.24 29.64
CA ILE A 503 9.57 18.77 30.27
C ILE A 503 9.46 17.28 30.67
N LEU A 504 8.25 16.84 31.01
CA LEU A 504 7.92 15.43 31.29
C LEU A 504 7.87 14.56 30.02
N LEU A 505 7.60 15.16 28.86
CA LEU A 505 7.64 14.49 27.56
C LEU A 505 9.07 14.37 27.02
N ASP A 506 9.93 15.37 27.28
CA ASP A 506 11.36 15.37 26.94
C ASP A 506 12.19 14.39 27.81
N THR A 507 11.65 13.89 28.93
CA THR A 507 12.32 12.93 29.83
C THR A 507 12.23 11.46 29.39
N GLN A 508 11.93 11.18 28.12
CA GLN A 508 12.21 9.86 27.51
C GLN A 508 13.66 9.40 27.75
N PHE A 509 14.59 10.35 27.91
CA PHE A 509 15.97 10.14 28.31
C PHE A 509 16.13 9.46 29.69
N PHE A 510 15.40 9.95 30.71
CA PHE A 510 15.46 9.43 32.08
C PHE A 510 14.80 8.06 32.19
N ALA A 511 13.66 7.88 31.51
CA ALA A 511 12.99 6.59 31.40
C ALA A 511 13.88 5.54 30.72
N SER A 512 14.63 5.91 29.67
CA SER A 512 15.54 5.01 28.95
C SER A 512 16.75 4.55 29.79
N LYS A 513 17.39 5.46 30.54
CA LYS A 513 18.52 5.11 31.43
C LYS A 513 18.08 4.30 32.65
N ILE A 514 16.91 4.59 33.24
CA ILE A 514 16.30 3.76 34.29
C ILE A 514 15.95 2.38 33.73
N ASN A 515 15.34 2.30 32.55
CA ASN A 515 15.03 1.02 31.91
C ASN A 515 16.30 0.22 31.60
N LYS A 516 17.40 0.86 31.18
CA LYS A 516 18.69 0.20 30.94
C LYS A 516 19.39 -0.23 32.24
N ALA A 517 19.30 0.54 33.32
CA ALA A 517 19.80 0.14 34.63
C ALA A 517 19.01 -1.06 35.18
N VAL A 518 17.68 -1.06 35.01
CA VAL A 518 16.78 -2.17 35.38
C VAL A 518 17.02 -3.40 34.49
N GLU A 519 17.28 -3.21 33.20
CA GLU A 519 17.69 -4.27 32.28
C GLU A 519 19.01 -4.89 32.74
N LEU A 520 20.08 -4.11 32.92
CA LEU A 520 21.37 -4.58 33.42
C LEU A 520 21.29 -5.24 34.81
N GLN A 521 20.42 -4.73 35.69
CA GLN A 521 20.14 -5.32 36.99
C GLN A 521 19.42 -6.68 36.88
N SER A 522 18.54 -6.85 35.89
CA SER A 522 17.95 -8.15 35.55
C SER A 522 18.96 -9.12 34.90
N GLN A 523 20.10 -8.58 34.43
CA GLN A 523 21.20 -9.32 33.81
C GLN A 523 22.28 -9.82 34.78
N VAL A 524 22.18 -9.47 36.07
CA VAL A 524 23.14 -9.84 37.13
C VAL A 524 23.16 -11.36 37.42
N GLY A 525 22.36 -12.15 36.68
CA GLY A 525 22.36 -13.61 36.70
C GLY A 525 23.08 -14.31 35.54
N HIS A 526 23.80 -13.60 34.67
CA HIS A 526 24.36 -14.21 33.45
C HIS A 526 25.78 -14.73 33.63
N LEU A 527 25.98 -15.99 33.24
CA LEU A 527 27.29 -16.62 33.15
C LEU A 527 27.93 -16.29 31.80
N LYS A 528 29.05 -15.57 31.81
CA LYS A 528 29.91 -15.37 30.65
C LYS A 528 31.21 -16.13 30.89
N ASP A 529 31.57 -17.05 30.00
CA ASP A 529 32.71 -17.95 30.15
C ASP A 529 32.74 -18.74 31.47
N GLY A 530 31.54 -19.10 31.98
CA GLY A 530 31.40 -19.87 33.21
C GLY A 530 31.62 -19.09 34.51
N LYS A 531 31.78 -17.76 34.45
CA LYS A 531 31.82 -16.89 35.64
C LYS A 531 30.62 -15.94 35.65
N LEU A 532 30.03 -15.77 36.83
CA LEU A 532 28.94 -14.83 37.03
C LEU A 532 29.50 -13.42 36.85
N CYS A 533 29.09 -12.74 35.77
CA CYS A 533 29.48 -11.35 35.56
C CYS A 533 28.56 -10.46 36.40
N SER A 534 29.14 -9.73 37.34
CA SER A 534 28.46 -8.64 38.06
C SER A 534 28.62 -7.35 37.25
N TYR A 535 27.49 -6.69 37.00
CA TYR A 535 27.42 -5.37 36.36
C TYR A 535 27.38 -4.23 37.39
N ASP A 536 27.66 -4.51 38.66
CA ASP A 536 27.43 -3.58 39.78
C ASP A 536 28.24 -2.28 39.62
N ASN A 537 29.45 -2.36 39.09
CA ASN A 537 30.30 -1.18 38.83
C ASN A 537 29.76 -0.31 37.69
N GLU A 538 29.17 -0.92 36.66
CA GLU A 538 28.57 -0.21 35.53
C GLU A 538 27.23 0.41 35.92
N ILE A 539 26.45 -0.28 36.74
CA ILE A 539 25.22 0.22 37.36
C ILE A 539 25.55 1.41 38.28
N ALA A 540 26.56 1.29 39.14
CA ALA A 540 26.98 2.38 40.02
C ALA A 540 27.52 3.59 39.23
N SER A 541 28.26 3.35 38.16
CA SER A 541 28.73 4.42 37.26
C SER A 541 27.58 5.13 36.56
N LEU A 542 26.57 4.39 36.07
CA LEU A 542 25.38 4.96 35.42
C LEU A 542 24.55 5.78 36.41
N ILE A 543 24.37 5.28 37.63
CA ILE A 543 23.68 6.02 38.70
C ILE A 543 24.44 7.31 39.02
N SER A 544 25.76 7.25 39.18
CA SER A 544 26.60 8.43 39.44
C SER A 544 26.58 9.44 38.29
N GLU A 545 26.48 8.98 37.04
CA GLU A 545 26.39 9.81 35.85
C GLU A 545 25.01 10.51 35.77
N ILE A 546 23.94 9.80 36.10
CA ILE A 546 22.57 10.34 36.22
C ILE A 546 22.50 11.38 37.36
N GLU A 547 23.11 11.09 38.50
CA GLU A 547 23.18 12.01 39.64
C GLU A 547 23.97 13.28 39.29
N LYS A 548 25.15 13.15 38.65
CA LYS A 548 25.93 14.29 38.18
C LYS A 548 25.19 15.11 37.12
N LEU A 549 24.48 14.47 36.20
CA LEU A 549 23.68 15.16 35.18
C LEU A 549 22.52 15.94 35.81
N SER A 550 21.82 15.34 36.79
CA SER A 550 20.75 16.01 37.54
C SER A 550 21.22 17.23 38.34
N GLN A 551 22.53 17.33 38.59
CA GLN A 551 23.17 18.41 39.35
C GLN A 551 23.99 19.37 38.46
N SER A 552 24.10 19.13 37.15
CA SER A 552 24.92 19.94 36.24
C SER A 552 24.15 21.15 35.70
N SER A 553 24.82 22.30 35.56
CA SER A 553 24.22 23.55 35.06
C SER A 553 24.29 23.72 33.53
N THR A 554 24.48 22.64 32.77
CA THR A 554 24.64 22.68 31.29
C THR A 554 23.28 22.56 30.60
N SER A 555 23.03 23.34 29.54
CA SER A 555 21.71 23.35 28.91
C SER A 555 21.42 22.07 28.12
N ASP A 556 20.23 21.51 28.33
CA ASP A 556 19.77 20.21 27.82
C ASP A 556 19.76 20.07 26.28
N SER A 557 19.89 21.20 25.55
CA SER A 557 19.87 21.27 24.09
C SER A 557 21.08 20.62 23.39
N ASP A 558 22.28 20.71 23.99
CA ASP A 558 23.50 20.24 23.34
C ASP A 558 23.74 18.74 23.53
N VAL A 559 23.16 18.16 24.58
CA VAL A 559 23.18 16.71 24.86
C VAL A 559 22.26 15.95 23.89
N ALA A 560 21.10 16.54 23.55
CA ALA A 560 20.12 15.96 22.63
C ALA A 560 20.65 15.76 21.20
N LYS A 561 21.51 16.68 20.72
CA LYS A 561 22.10 16.61 19.37
C LYS A 561 23.04 15.41 19.17
N GLN A 562 23.66 14.91 20.24
CA GLN A 562 24.57 13.75 20.15
C GLN A 562 23.83 12.42 20.01
N TYR A 563 22.57 12.33 20.45
CA TYR A 563 21.85 11.07 20.63
C TYR A 563 20.82 10.72 19.55
N VAL A 564 20.36 11.70 18.74
CA VAL A 564 19.52 11.48 17.54
C VAL A 564 20.16 10.48 16.56
N LYS A 565 21.48 10.28 16.67
CA LYS A 565 22.27 9.39 15.82
C LYS A 565 22.04 7.88 16.03
N GLN A 566 21.36 7.44 17.09
CA GLN A 566 21.35 6.02 17.50
C GLN A 566 19.99 5.28 17.54
N LEU A 567 18.85 5.94 17.29
CA LEU A 567 17.51 5.35 17.50
C LEU A 567 16.89 4.57 16.31
N SER A 568 17.68 4.11 15.35
CA SER A 568 17.18 3.45 14.13
C SER A 568 16.86 1.95 14.27
N VAL A 569 16.44 1.46 15.43
CA VAL A 569 16.23 0.02 15.66
C VAL A 569 15.16 -0.21 16.75
N TRP A 570 14.05 -0.91 16.48
CA TRP A 570 13.37 -1.95 17.34
C TRP A 570 11.86 -2.16 16.99
N LYS A 571 11.25 -3.27 17.49
CA LYS A 571 10.00 -3.90 17.00
C LYS A 571 8.78 -3.78 17.95
N LEU A 572 7.58 -3.95 17.38
CA LEU A 572 6.24 -3.57 17.86
C LEU A 572 5.58 -4.47 18.94
N SER A 573 6.07 -5.70 19.19
CA SER A 573 5.39 -6.67 20.08
C SER A 573 5.41 -6.24 21.55
N ASP A 574 6.53 -5.66 21.99
CA ASP A 574 6.83 -5.42 23.40
C ASP A 574 6.10 -4.17 23.92
N LEU A 575 5.70 -3.30 23.00
CA LEU A 575 4.94 -2.08 23.25
C LEU A 575 3.51 -2.38 23.75
N HIS A 576 2.92 -3.49 23.29
CA HIS A 576 1.55 -3.87 23.67
C HIS A 576 1.44 -4.37 25.12
N ASP A 577 2.43 -5.10 25.62
CA ASP A 577 2.42 -5.61 26.99
C ASP A 577 2.76 -4.53 28.02
N CYS A 578 3.60 -3.56 27.62
CA CYS A 578 3.84 -2.36 28.43
C CYS A 578 2.58 -1.51 28.57
N PHE A 579 1.82 -1.34 27.48
CA PHE A 579 0.58 -0.58 27.48
C PHE A 579 -0.48 -1.15 28.43
N ARG A 580 -0.64 -2.48 28.46
CA ARG A 580 -1.57 -3.16 29.39
C ARG A 580 -1.22 -2.91 30.86
N LYS A 581 0.06 -3.01 31.23
CA LYS A 581 0.51 -2.78 32.61
C LYS A 581 0.28 -1.34 33.07
N MET A 582 0.36 -0.39 32.13
CA MET A 582 0.17 1.02 32.46
C MET A 582 -1.30 1.35 32.80
N ILE A 583 -2.26 0.77 32.08
CA ILE A 583 -3.68 0.93 32.39
C ILE A 583 -4.00 0.42 33.79
N ILE A 584 -3.49 -0.76 34.15
CA ILE A 584 -3.70 -1.34 35.49
C ILE A 584 -3.18 -0.39 36.57
N LYS A 585 -1.97 0.15 36.40
CA LYS A 585 -1.42 1.14 37.34
C LYS A 585 -2.25 2.42 37.42
N CYS A 586 -2.78 2.93 36.30
CA CYS A 586 -3.65 4.09 36.31
C CYS A 586 -4.95 3.85 37.11
N VAL A 587 -5.51 2.64 37.03
CA VAL A 587 -6.67 2.25 37.84
C VAL A 587 -6.31 2.22 39.32
N GLU A 588 -5.16 1.62 39.68
CA GLU A 588 -4.67 1.48 41.06
C GLU A 588 -4.35 2.82 41.73
N ILE A 589 -3.75 3.77 41.01
CA ILE A 589 -3.40 5.10 41.56
C ILE A 589 -4.57 6.10 41.53
N GLY A 590 -5.78 5.65 41.21
CA GLY A 590 -6.99 6.47 41.33
C GLY A 590 -7.25 7.44 40.18
N ILE A 591 -6.62 7.27 39.01
CA ILE A 591 -6.90 8.12 37.84
C ILE A 591 -8.40 8.02 37.47
N SER A 592 -8.96 9.14 37.02
CA SER A 592 -10.38 9.23 36.67
C SER A 592 -10.72 8.34 35.47
N ARG A 593 -11.95 7.81 35.46
CA ARG A 593 -12.45 6.95 34.38
C ARG A 593 -12.32 7.61 33.02
N ASP A 594 -12.65 8.90 32.93
CA ASP A 594 -12.59 9.64 31.68
C ASP A 594 -11.14 9.80 31.17
N ALA A 595 -10.17 10.04 32.06
CA ALA A 595 -8.77 10.13 31.68
C ALA A 595 -8.21 8.79 31.19
N ILE A 596 -8.55 7.68 31.86
CA ILE A 596 -8.13 6.33 31.43
C ILE A 596 -8.81 5.95 30.10
N MET A 597 -10.08 6.31 29.91
CA MET A 597 -10.79 6.01 28.66
C MET A 597 -10.27 6.84 27.49
N GLN A 598 -9.92 8.12 27.70
CA GLN A 598 -9.23 8.93 26.70
C GLN A 598 -7.87 8.33 26.33
N PHE A 599 -7.13 7.82 27.31
CA PHE A 599 -5.86 7.15 27.11
C PHE A 599 -5.99 5.87 26.24
N ILE A 600 -7.02 5.04 26.49
CA ILE A 600 -7.30 3.82 25.70
C ILE A 600 -7.78 4.16 24.29
N ASN A 601 -8.65 5.17 24.14
CA ASN A 601 -9.11 5.65 22.82
C ASN A 601 -7.94 6.16 21.99
N LYS A 602 -7.01 6.88 22.61
CA LYS A 602 -5.83 7.40 21.91
C LYS A 602 -4.90 6.30 21.43
N ALA A 603 -4.78 5.20 22.18
CA ALA A 603 -3.99 4.04 21.77
C ALA A 603 -4.53 3.33 20.52
N LEU A 604 -5.86 3.32 20.33
CA LEU A 604 -6.47 2.86 19.08
C LEU A 604 -6.16 3.83 17.92
N GLU A 605 -6.27 5.14 18.15
CA GLU A 605 -6.01 6.16 17.12
C GLU A 605 -4.58 6.11 16.56
N ILE A 606 -3.60 5.80 17.41
CA ILE A 606 -2.19 5.72 17.01
C ILE A 606 -1.78 4.32 16.50
N GLY A 607 -2.74 3.39 16.38
CA GLY A 607 -2.50 2.03 15.88
C GLY A 607 -1.72 1.13 16.84
N LEU A 608 -1.60 1.52 18.12
CA LEU A 608 -1.04 0.68 19.18
C LEU A 608 -2.02 -0.44 19.57
N LEU A 609 -3.32 -0.23 19.39
CA LEU A 609 -4.34 -1.27 19.52
C LEU A 609 -5.04 -1.48 18.17
N ASP A 610 -5.35 -2.73 17.85
CA ASP A 610 -6.35 -3.02 16.84
C ASP A 610 -7.76 -2.96 17.45
N ASN A 611 -8.80 -2.95 16.60
CA ASN A 611 -10.19 -2.83 17.06
C ASN A 611 -10.59 -3.94 18.05
N GLU A 612 -10.09 -5.16 17.88
CA GLU A 612 -10.42 -6.31 18.74
C GLU A 612 -9.80 -6.14 20.14
N ARG A 613 -8.52 -5.75 20.19
CA ARG A 613 -7.79 -5.48 21.45
C ARG A 613 -8.31 -4.24 22.16
N PHE A 614 -8.70 -3.22 21.41
CA PHE A 614 -9.30 -2.02 21.97
C PHE A 614 -10.62 -2.34 22.70
N ILE A 615 -11.51 -3.12 22.08
CA ILE A 615 -12.76 -3.56 22.72
C ILE A 615 -12.46 -4.34 24.00
N ASN A 616 -11.57 -5.34 23.92
CA ASN A 616 -11.20 -6.17 25.06
C ASN A 616 -10.60 -5.34 26.22
N ILE A 617 -9.66 -4.43 25.93
CA ILE A 617 -9.02 -3.59 26.96
C ILE A 617 -10.03 -2.61 27.55
N LYS A 618 -10.92 -2.04 26.76
CA LYS A 618 -11.95 -1.11 27.23
C LYS A 618 -12.95 -1.79 28.16
N GLU A 619 -13.39 -3.01 27.83
CA GLU A 619 -14.28 -3.82 28.67
C GLU A 619 -13.61 -4.22 30.00
N ILE A 620 -12.38 -4.71 29.95
CA ILE A 620 -11.62 -5.08 31.15
C ILE A 620 -11.40 -3.86 32.05
N THR A 621 -11.00 -2.73 31.48
CA THR A 621 -10.75 -1.49 32.24
C THR A 621 -12.04 -0.96 32.87
N THR A 622 -13.15 -1.04 32.14
CA THR A 622 -14.47 -0.68 32.67
C THR A 622 -14.83 -1.52 33.88
N ALA A 623 -14.69 -2.85 33.78
CA ALA A 623 -14.96 -3.77 34.89
C ALA A 623 -14.06 -3.51 36.12
N LEU A 624 -12.77 -3.20 35.89
CA LEU A 624 -11.82 -2.85 36.96
C LEU A 624 -12.20 -1.54 37.67
N LEU A 625 -12.61 -0.52 36.91
CA LEU A 625 -13.03 0.77 37.46
C LEU A 625 -14.37 0.70 38.18
N ASP A 626 -15.31 -0.10 37.68
CA ASP A 626 -16.61 -0.30 38.33
C ASP A 626 -16.44 -1.05 39.66
N LYS A 627 -15.51 -2.02 39.73
CA LYS A 627 -15.13 -2.69 40.99
C LYS A 627 -14.46 -1.72 41.97
N ARG A 628 -13.51 -0.91 41.50
CA ARG A 628 -12.82 0.11 42.34
C ARG A 628 -13.79 1.11 42.97
N ASN A 629 -14.90 1.42 42.31
CA ASN A 629 -15.88 2.37 42.83
C ASN A 629 -16.97 1.72 43.72
N GLN A 630 -16.94 0.40 43.89
CA GLN A 630 -17.82 -0.36 44.79
C GLN A 630 -17.15 -0.69 46.13
N ASP A 631 -15.82 -0.71 46.16
CA ASP A 631 -14.97 -0.78 47.36
C ASP A 631 -14.67 0.63 47.88
#